data_AF-A0A2D8I443-F1
#
_entry.id   AF-A0A2D8I443-F1
#
_cell.length_a   1.000
_cell.length_b   1.000
_cell.length_c   1.000
_cell.angle_alpha   90.00
_cell.angle_beta   90.00
_cell.angle_gamma   90.00
#
_symmetry.space_group_name_H-M   'P 1'
#
loop_
_entity.id
_entity.type
_entity.pdbx_description
1 polymer ?
#
loop_
_entity_poly.entity_id
_entity_poly.type
_entity_poly.pdbx_seq_one_letter_code
_entity_poly.pdbx_strand_id
1 'polypeptide(L)'
;MMKVNDFLKYDIKLKIDYDDYFRLIYDTKYLIEARLGPNRTFIATKSVYGNNRRKAVKQAVEWFWKDFKGVLGSAHKVMTVNDPYDEVIYDEDFACNDLRNKYLDDSTLERLIEDADGDLLKDDSVGSEKHPPNSVKRTKRRRKQNIQLTSRLSQTPGGTIYYKMTEISSTGQSTRKKFKMIKLSSKSLEKAQREVERRGLNKFEKFSNRATKSRSNKAKVKKAA
;
A
#
# COMPACT_ATOMS: atom_id res chain seq x y z
N MET A 1 -38.36 1.43 -14.29
CA MET A 1 -37.45 2.27 -13.49
C MET A 1 -36.15 2.40 -14.28
N MET A 2 -35.93 3.52 -14.98
CA MET A 2 -34.69 3.72 -15.75
C MET A 2 -33.53 3.91 -14.77
N LYS A 3 -32.47 3.12 -14.92
CA LYS A 3 -31.17 3.43 -14.30
C LYS A 3 -30.64 4.67 -15.00
N VAL A 4 -30.75 5.83 -14.36
CA VAL A 4 -29.97 7.00 -14.76
C VAL A 4 -28.52 6.59 -14.50
N ASN A 5 -27.81 6.22 -15.57
CA ASN A 5 -26.37 6.09 -15.50
C ASN A 5 -25.85 7.51 -15.39
N ASP A 6 -25.55 7.96 -14.17
CA ASP A 6 -24.86 9.23 -13.97
C ASP A 6 -23.47 9.11 -14.60
N PHE A 7 -23.37 9.58 -15.84
CA PHE A 7 -22.13 9.71 -16.57
C PHE A 7 -21.47 11.01 -16.12
N LEU A 8 -20.64 10.88 -15.10
CA LEU A 8 -19.81 11.96 -14.59
C LEU A 8 -18.76 12.35 -15.64
N LYS A 9 -18.51 13.65 -15.78
CA LYS A 9 -17.57 14.19 -16.77
C LYS A 9 -16.19 14.36 -16.13
N TYR A 10 -15.18 13.81 -16.78
CA TYR A 10 -13.78 13.98 -16.44
C TYR A 10 -13.05 14.61 -17.62
N ASP A 11 -12.04 15.42 -17.35
CA ASP A 11 -11.18 16.02 -18.35
C ASP A 11 -9.78 15.43 -18.25
N ILE A 12 -9.30 14.94 -19.38
CA ILE A 12 -7.94 14.48 -19.58
C ILE A 12 -7.14 15.65 -20.15
N LYS A 13 -6.01 15.97 -19.53
CA LYS A 13 -5.05 16.94 -20.05
C LYS A 13 -3.78 16.23 -20.46
N LEU A 14 -3.31 16.51 -21.68
CA LEU A 14 -1.99 16.10 -22.17
C LEU A 14 -1.08 17.32 -22.20
N LYS A 15 0.09 17.23 -21.57
CA LYS A 15 1.18 18.21 -21.63
C LYS A 15 2.24 17.67 -22.60
N ILE A 16 2.24 18.15 -23.83
CA ILE A 16 3.09 17.67 -24.92
C ILE A 16 4.24 18.66 -25.15
N ASP A 17 5.47 18.18 -25.25
CA ASP A 17 6.61 19.05 -25.57
C ASP A 17 6.53 19.57 -27.01
N TYR A 18 7.09 20.77 -27.23
CA TYR A 18 7.05 21.46 -28.53
C TYR A 18 7.41 20.55 -29.70
N ASP A 19 8.59 19.91 -29.63
CA ASP A 19 9.13 19.09 -30.71
C ASP A 19 8.28 17.84 -30.98
N ASP A 20 7.73 17.24 -29.92
CA ASP A 20 6.90 16.03 -30.02
C ASP A 20 5.50 16.36 -30.58
N TYR A 21 4.97 17.56 -30.34
CA TYR A 21 3.71 17.99 -30.93
C TYR A 21 3.78 18.07 -32.46
N PHE A 22 4.88 18.60 -33.02
CA PHE A 22 5.04 18.63 -34.47
C PHE A 22 5.25 17.24 -35.06
N ARG A 23 6.02 16.35 -34.39
CA ARG A 23 6.11 14.94 -34.78
C ARG A 23 4.74 14.28 -34.86
N LEU A 24 3.88 14.53 -33.87
CA LEU A 24 2.51 14.04 -33.88
C LEU A 24 1.68 14.55 -35.06
N ILE A 25 1.77 15.83 -35.41
CA ILE A 25 1.02 16.39 -36.54
C ILE A 25 1.40 15.69 -37.86
N TYR A 26 2.68 15.33 -38.02
CA TYR A 26 3.15 14.70 -39.25
C TYR A 26 2.92 13.18 -39.27
N ASP A 27 3.06 12.49 -38.13
CA ASP A 27 2.95 11.04 -38.05
C ASP A 27 1.52 10.54 -37.79
N THR A 28 0.69 11.34 -37.13
CA THR A 28 -0.68 10.95 -36.78
C THR A 28 -1.70 11.68 -37.66
N LYS A 29 -2.71 10.93 -38.13
CA LYS A 29 -3.80 11.49 -38.94
C LYS A 29 -4.73 12.44 -38.15
N TYR A 30 -4.52 12.57 -36.83
CA TYR A 30 -5.39 13.29 -35.92
C TYR A 30 -4.69 14.55 -35.42
N LEU A 31 -5.14 15.70 -35.94
CA LEU A 31 -4.73 16.98 -35.40
C LEU A 31 -5.41 17.15 -34.04
N ILE A 32 -4.60 17.21 -32.99
CA ILE A 32 -5.10 17.50 -31.65
C ILE A 32 -5.17 19.00 -31.51
N GLU A 33 -6.35 19.49 -31.17
CA GLU A 33 -6.56 20.86 -30.71
C GLU A 33 -5.81 21.08 -29.40
N ALA A 34 -4.53 21.42 -29.53
CA ALA A 34 -3.67 21.76 -28.42
C ALA A 34 -3.39 23.26 -28.46
N ARG A 35 -3.45 23.89 -27.29
CA ARG A 35 -3.09 25.29 -27.14
C ARG A 35 -1.65 25.38 -26.65
N LEU A 36 -0.87 26.28 -27.23
CA LEU A 36 0.48 26.54 -26.72
C LEU A 36 0.37 27.18 -25.34
N GLY A 37 0.86 26.47 -24.33
CA GLY A 37 0.94 26.92 -22.96
C GLY A 37 2.33 27.48 -22.60
N PRO A 38 2.57 27.74 -21.30
CA PRO A 38 3.86 28.17 -20.80
C PRO A 38 4.97 27.15 -21.12
N ASN A 39 6.22 27.60 -21.13
CA ASN A 39 7.41 26.76 -21.33
C ASN A 39 7.44 25.98 -22.66
N ARG A 40 6.80 26.50 -23.71
CA ARG A 40 6.70 25.85 -25.03
C ARG A 40 6.06 24.46 -24.96
N THR A 41 5.11 24.26 -24.05
CA THR A 41 4.37 23.00 -23.95
C THR A 41 2.99 23.16 -24.56
N PHE A 42 2.58 22.22 -25.41
CA PHE A 42 1.24 22.17 -25.97
C PHE A 42 0.31 21.44 -25.00
N ILE A 43 -0.80 22.08 -24.64
CA ILE A 43 -1.81 21.51 -23.74
C ILE A 43 -3.02 21.12 -24.56
N ALA A 44 -3.29 19.82 -24.63
CA ALA A 44 -4.52 19.29 -25.21
C ALA A 44 -5.48 18.86 -24.11
N THR A 45 -6.76 19.13 -24.29
CA THR A 45 -7.80 18.71 -23.34
C THR A 45 -8.84 17.85 -24.05
N LYS A 46 -9.21 16.73 -23.43
CA LYS A 46 -10.26 15.83 -23.93
C LYS A 46 -11.18 15.43 -22.80
N SER A 47 -12.47 15.64 -22.98
CA SER A 47 -13.48 15.17 -22.02
C SER A 47 -13.82 13.70 -22.23
N VAL A 48 -14.02 12.99 -21.12
CA VAL A 48 -14.40 11.58 -21.05
C VAL A 48 -15.49 11.40 -20.01
N TYR A 49 -16.39 10.46 -20.25
CA TYR A 49 -17.57 10.23 -19.42
C TYR A 49 -17.52 8.84 -18.80
N GLY A 50 -17.73 8.77 -17.48
CA GLY A 50 -17.72 7.50 -16.77
C GLY A 50 -18.42 7.60 -15.42
N ASN A 51 -18.78 6.47 -14.84
CA ASN A 51 -19.48 6.46 -13.55
C ASN A 51 -18.57 6.81 -12.36
N ASN A 52 -17.26 6.72 -12.54
CA ASN A 52 -16.24 7.05 -11.54
C ASN A 52 -14.90 7.33 -12.22
N ARG A 53 -14.00 7.96 -11.48
CA ARG A 53 -12.64 8.31 -11.93
C ARG A 53 -11.87 7.07 -12.38
N ARG A 54 -12.05 5.92 -11.71
CA ARG A 54 -11.41 4.65 -12.09
C ARG A 54 -11.74 4.24 -13.53
N LYS A 55 -13.00 4.35 -13.95
CA LYS A 55 -13.42 4.08 -15.33
C LYS A 55 -12.88 5.15 -16.28
N ALA A 56 -12.91 6.42 -15.88
CA ALA A 56 -12.38 7.52 -16.69
C ALA A 56 -10.87 7.35 -16.98
N VAL A 57 -10.07 7.01 -15.96
CA VAL A 57 -8.64 6.72 -16.12
C VAL A 57 -8.41 5.52 -17.04
N LYS A 58 -9.22 4.46 -16.93
CA LYS A 58 -9.12 3.31 -17.84
C LYS A 58 -9.35 3.73 -19.29
N GLN A 59 -10.41 4.48 -19.56
CA GLN A 59 -10.71 5.00 -20.90
C GLN A 59 -9.63 5.97 -21.40
N ALA A 60 -9.07 6.80 -20.51
CA ALA A 60 -7.97 7.71 -20.84
C ALA A 60 -6.71 6.96 -21.30
N VAL A 61 -6.32 5.90 -20.57
CA VAL A 61 -5.17 5.06 -20.91
C VAL A 61 -5.40 4.32 -22.23
N GLU A 62 -6.59 3.73 -22.43
CA GLU A 62 -6.95 3.05 -23.69
C GLU A 62 -6.91 4.02 -24.87
N TRP A 63 -7.45 5.23 -24.69
CA TRP A 63 -7.38 6.29 -25.70
C TRP A 63 -5.94 6.69 -26.01
N PHE A 64 -5.10 6.90 -24.99
CA PHE A 64 -3.71 7.29 -25.17
C PHE A 64 -2.94 6.28 -26.02
N TRP A 65 -3.02 4.99 -25.69
CA TRP A 65 -2.29 3.97 -26.42
C TRP A 65 -2.82 3.74 -27.83
N LYS A 66 -4.14 3.87 -28.03
CA LYS A 66 -4.78 3.70 -29.34
C LYS A 66 -4.36 4.80 -30.32
N ASP A 67 -4.37 6.05 -29.87
CA ASP A 67 -4.18 7.20 -30.75
C ASP A 67 -2.70 7.56 -30.92
N PHE A 68 -1.89 7.46 -29.86
CA PHE A 68 -0.49 7.89 -29.89
C PHE A 68 0.52 6.77 -30.14
N LYS A 69 0.15 5.50 -29.92
CA LYS A 69 1.01 4.32 -30.17
C LYS A 69 2.46 4.44 -29.67
N GLY A 70 2.68 5.18 -28.58
CA GLY A 70 4.01 5.38 -27.98
C GLY A 70 4.83 6.57 -28.50
N VAL A 71 4.34 7.36 -29.47
CA VAL A 71 5.03 8.56 -29.98
C VAL A 71 5.33 9.56 -28.86
N LEU A 72 4.38 9.76 -27.95
CA LEU A 72 4.51 10.63 -26.77
C LEU A 72 5.25 9.97 -25.58
N GLY A 73 5.80 8.78 -25.77
CA GLY A 73 6.41 8.01 -24.69
C GLY A 73 5.41 7.55 -23.62
N SER A 74 5.81 7.62 -22.36
CA SER A 74 5.00 7.10 -21.24
C SER A 74 3.85 8.04 -20.88
N ALA A 75 2.64 7.50 -20.87
CA ALA A 75 1.43 8.23 -20.47
C ALA A 75 1.57 8.94 -19.12
N HIS A 76 2.35 8.40 -18.18
CA HIS A 76 2.49 8.96 -16.84
C HIS A 76 3.14 10.35 -16.82
N LYS A 77 4.02 10.63 -17.78
CA LYS A 77 4.71 11.92 -17.87
C LYS A 77 3.85 13.01 -18.51
N VAL A 78 2.97 12.61 -19.42
CA VAL A 78 2.30 13.53 -20.36
C VAL A 78 0.83 13.69 -20.00
N MET A 79 0.18 12.65 -19.46
CA MET A 79 -1.26 12.59 -19.26
C MET A 79 -1.64 12.77 -17.79
N THR A 80 -2.62 13.63 -17.55
CA THR A 80 -3.29 13.82 -16.26
C THR A 80 -4.80 13.76 -16.46
N VAL A 81 -5.51 13.33 -15.41
CA VAL A 81 -6.97 13.25 -15.36
C VAL A 81 -7.41 14.00 -14.11
N ASN A 82 -8.32 14.95 -14.27
CA ASN A 82 -8.83 15.71 -13.13
C ASN A 82 -9.66 14.84 -12.16
N ASP A 83 -9.94 15.39 -10.98
CA ASP A 83 -10.82 14.80 -9.98
C ASP A 83 -11.91 15.78 -9.55
N PRO A 84 -12.88 16.10 -10.43
CA PRO A 84 -13.88 17.14 -10.16
C PRO A 84 -14.94 16.74 -9.12
N TYR A 85 -14.94 15.48 -8.66
CA TYR A 85 -15.91 14.93 -7.72
C TYR A 85 -15.24 14.43 -6.43
N ASP A 86 -14.01 14.87 -6.16
CA ASP A 86 -13.24 14.57 -4.95
C ASP A 86 -13.20 13.09 -4.60
N GLU A 87 -13.03 12.26 -5.63
CA GLU A 87 -12.96 10.82 -5.46
C GLU A 87 -11.64 10.39 -4.83
N VAL A 88 -10.55 11.09 -5.10
CA VAL A 88 -9.23 10.73 -4.57
C VAL A 88 -9.15 11.22 -3.12
N ILE A 89 -9.37 10.29 -2.20
CA ILE A 89 -9.38 10.50 -0.75
C ILE A 89 -8.27 9.67 -0.13
N TYR A 90 -7.48 10.27 0.76
CA TYR A 90 -6.48 9.55 1.54
C TYR A 90 -7.11 8.80 2.71
N ASP A 91 -6.75 7.53 2.88
CA ASP A 91 -7.14 6.70 4.03
C ASP A 91 -6.01 5.71 4.40
N GLU A 92 -6.18 4.96 5.49
CA GLU A 92 -5.17 3.99 5.94
C GLU A 92 -4.90 2.87 4.91
N ASP A 93 -5.90 2.54 4.10
CA ASP A 93 -5.86 1.48 3.09
C ASP A 93 -5.54 2.00 1.69
N PHE A 94 -5.12 3.27 1.59
CA PHE A 94 -4.88 3.95 0.34
C PHE A 94 -3.89 3.19 -0.53
N ALA A 95 -4.34 2.83 -1.73
CA ALA A 95 -3.57 2.06 -2.68
C ALA A 95 -3.03 2.96 -3.79
N CYS A 96 -1.73 3.24 -3.76
CA CYS A 96 -1.06 4.06 -4.79
C CYS A 96 -1.17 3.46 -6.21
N ASN A 97 -1.38 2.15 -6.32
CA ASN A 97 -1.51 1.44 -7.59
C ASN A 97 -2.95 1.34 -8.11
N ASP A 98 -3.96 1.76 -7.35
CA ASP A 98 -5.33 1.80 -7.84
C ASP A 98 -5.44 2.81 -8.98
N LEU A 99 -6.14 2.43 -10.05
CA LEU A 99 -6.40 3.30 -11.20
C LEU A 99 -7.09 4.60 -10.80
N ARG A 100 -7.93 4.57 -9.76
CA ARG A 100 -8.56 5.77 -9.19
C ARG A 100 -7.54 6.80 -8.71
N ASN A 101 -6.34 6.38 -8.34
CA ASN A 101 -5.29 7.21 -7.74
C ASN A 101 -4.11 7.48 -8.70
N LYS A 102 -4.26 7.13 -9.99
CA LYS A 102 -3.24 7.36 -11.02
C LYS A 102 -3.54 8.57 -11.89
N TYR A 103 -2.49 9.08 -12.54
CA TYR A 103 -2.54 10.23 -13.46
C TYR A 103 -3.22 11.43 -12.81
N LEU A 104 -2.92 11.70 -11.54
CA LEU A 104 -3.47 12.85 -10.83
C LEU A 104 -2.97 14.15 -11.48
N ASP A 105 -3.87 15.12 -11.63
CA ASP A 105 -3.47 16.49 -11.95
C ASP A 105 -2.82 17.15 -10.73
N ASP A 106 -2.11 18.27 -10.97
CA ASP A 106 -1.29 18.93 -9.96
C ASP A 106 -2.14 19.35 -8.74
N SER A 107 -3.37 19.83 -8.94
CA SER A 107 -4.25 20.27 -7.85
C SER A 107 -4.71 19.13 -6.93
N THR A 108 -5.14 18.00 -7.50
CA THR A 108 -5.53 16.82 -6.74
C THR A 108 -4.33 16.19 -6.03
N LEU A 109 -3.15 16.24 -6.66
CA LEU A 109 -1.92 15.71 -6.09
C LEU A 109 -1.50 16.51 -4.84
N GLU A 110 -1.54 17.84 -4.92
CA GLU A 110 -1.20 18.73 -3.80
C GLU A 110 -2.12 18.49 -2.61
N ARG A 111 -3.46 18.46 -2.84
CA ARG A 111 -4.44 18.11 -1.82
C ARG A 111 -4.14 16.75 -1.18
N LEU A 112 -3.90 15.72 -1.99
CA LEU A 112 -3.64 14.37 -1.50
C LEU A 112 -2.35 14.28 -0.65
N ILE A 113 -1.30 15.03 -1.01
CA ILE A 113 -0.05 15.05 -0.26
C ILE A 113 -0.23 15.78 1.07
N GLU A 114 -1.01 16.85 1.09
CA GLU A 114 -1.37 17.58 2.30
C GLU A 114 -2.20 16.68 3.25
N ASP A 115 -3.23 16.02 2.75
CA ASP A 115 -4.06 15.07 3.52
C ASP A 115 -3.25 13.90 4.09
N ALA A 116 -2.17 13.50 3.42
CA ALA A 116 -1.34 12.38 3.82
C ALA A 116 -0.32 12.70 4.94
N ASP A 117 -0.14 13.97 5.29
CA ASP A 117 0.76 14.45 6.36
C ASP A 117 2.13 13.73 6.37
N GLY A 118 2.77 13.70 5.20
CA GLY A 118 4.11 13.12 5.01
C GLY A 118 4.17 11.60 4.82
N ASP A 119 3.04 10.87 4.83
CA ASP A 119 3.02 9.45 4.49
C ASP A 119 3.18 9.20 2.98
N LEU A 120 2.68 10.13 2.15
CA LEU A 120 2.79 10.10 0.69
C LEU A 120 3.72 11.18 0.14
N LEU A 121 4.39 10.86 -0.96
CA LEU A 121 5.19 11.77 -1.77
C LEU A 121 4.86 11.57 -3.25
N LYS A 122 5.10 12.58 -4.06
CA LYS A 122 5.08 12.45 -5.52
C LYS A 122 6.06 11.36 -5.97
N ASP A 123 5.61 10.53 -6.89
CA ASP A 123 6.43 9.45 -7.43
C ASP A 123 7.10 9.89 -8.74
N ASP A 124 8.31 10.44 -8.60
CA ASP A 124 9.17 10.82 -9.72
C ASP A 124 10.07 9.66 -10.21
N SER A 125 9.74 8.41 -9.85
CA SER A 125 10.53 7.26 -10.29
C SER A 125 10.35 6.97 -11.79
N VAL A 126 11.42 6.49 -12.42
CA VAL A 126 11.35 5.98 -13.80
C VAL A 126 10.81 4.56 -13.74
N GLY A 127 9.52 4.39 -14.05
CA GLY A 127 8.92 3.06 -14.18
C GLY A 127 9.33 2.38 -15.48
N SER A 128 8.98 1.10 -15.60
CA SER A 128 9.18 0.31 -16.81
C SER A 128 7.91 0.25 -17.66
N GLU A 129 8.01 -0.20 -18.90
CA GLU A 129 6.86 -0.35 -19.80
C GLU A 129 5.74 -1.21 -19.19
N LYS A 130 6.11 -2.32 -18.53
CA LYS A 130 5.15 -3.23 -17.86
C LYS A 130 4.70 -2.71 -16.48
N HIS A 131 5.49 -1.84 -15.87
CA HIS A 131 5.24 -1.31 -14.53
C HIS A 131 5.47 0.21 -14.53
N PRO A 132 4.53 0.99 -15.12
CA PRO A 132 4.61 2.44 -15.11
C PRO A 132 4.56 2.95 -13.66
N PRO A 133 5.20 4.10 -13.39
CA PRO A 133 5.18 4.68 -12.05
C PRO A 133 3.76 5.09 -11.64
N ASN A 134 3.54 5.30 -10.35
CA ASN A 134 2.25 5.77 -9.84
C ASN A 134 2.29 7.31 -9.70
N SER A 135 1.17 7.98 -9.42
CA SER A 135 1.23 9.44 -9.18
C SER A 135 1.89 9.77 -7.84
N VAL A 136 1.69 8.90 -6.85
CA VAL A 136 2.26 9.01 -5.51
C VAL A 136 2.92 7.69 -5.10
N LYS A 137 3.89 7.79 -4.21
CA LYS A 137 4.53 6.67 -3.51
C LYS A 137 4.51 6.94 -2.01
N ARG A 138 4.52 5.89 -1.21
CA ARG A 138 4.65 6.04 0.24
C ARG A 138 6.09 6.37 0.63
N THR A 139 6.25 7.29 1.58
CA THR A 139 7.54 7.65 2.19
C THR A 139 8.14 6.46 2.93
N LYS A 140 7.29 5.67 3.61
CA LYS A 140 7.68 4.47 4.35
C LYS A 140 6.83 3.28 3.93
N ARG A 141 7.46 2.10 3.85
CA ARG A 141 6.73 0.86 3.56
C ARG A 141 5.80 0.52 4.74
N ARG A 142 4.49 0.40 4.50
CA ARG A 142 3.51 -0.07 5.51
C ARG A 142 3.93 -1.44 6.03
N ARG A 143 4.29 -1.53 7.31
CA ARG A 143 4.52 -2.81 8.00
C ARG A 143 3.17 -3.33 8.47
N LYS A 144 2.61 -4.27 7.71
CA LYS A 144 1.40 -4.98 8.15
C LYS A 144 1.74 -5.75 9.43
N GLN A 145 1.02 -5.49 10.52
CA GLN A 145 1.26 -6.14 11.80
C GLN A 145 0.76 -7.58 11.80
N ASN A 146 1.39 -8.42 12.61
CA ASN A 146 0.92 -9.78 12.82
C ASN A 146 -0.31 -9.73 13.73
N ILE A 147 -1.36 -10.48 13.37
CA ILE A 147 -2.54 -10.66 14.20
C ILE A 147 -2.17 -11.63 15.31
N GLN A 148 -2.38 -11.26 16.56
CA GLN A 148 -2.20 -12.17 17.67
C GLN A 148 -3.43 -13.08 17.79
N LEU A 149 -3.26 -14.37 17.49
CA LEU A 149 -4.35 -15.36 17.61
C LEU A 149 -4.54 -15.81 19.06
N THR A 150 -3.43 -16.03 19.77
CA THR A 150 -3.42 -16.39 21.20
C THR A 150 -2.19 -15.79 21.88
N SER A 151 -2.00 -16.04 23.18
CA SER A 151 -0.79 -15.62 23.92
C SER A 151 0.53 -16.12 23.29
N ARG A 152 0.48 -17.24 22.54
CA ARG A 152 1.64 -17.89 21.93
C ARG A 152 1.56 -18.04 20.42
N LEU A 153 0.40 -17.83 19.80
CA LEU A 153 0.23 -17.94 18.36
C LEU A 153 0.00 -16.56 17.75
N SER A 154 0.77 -16.25 16.71
CA SER A 154 0.60 -15.04 15.91
C SER A 154 0.50 -15.42 14.44
N GLN A 155 -0.40 -14.77 13.71
CA GLN A 155 -0.56 -14.95 12.28
C GLN A 155 -0.02 -13.73 11.54
N THR A 156 0.83 -13.98 10.56
CA THR A 156 1.25 -12.93 9.63
C THR A 156 0.10 -12.53 8.71
N PRO A 157 0.12 -11.32 8.15
CA PRO A 157 -0.85 -10.87 7.15
C PRO A 157 -0.98 -11.79 5.93
N GLY A 158 0.08 -12.55 5.60
CA GLY A 158 0.07 -13.57 4.56
C GLY A 158 -0.53 -14.92 4.99
N GLY A 159 -1.14 -15.00 6.17
CA GLY A 159 -1.82 -16.19 6.69
C GLY A 159 -0.91 -17.21 7.37
N THR A 160 0.42 -17.03 7.38
CA THR A 160 1.35 -17.97 8.04
C THR A 160 1.27 -17.80 9.56
N ILE A 161 1.07 -18.90 10.28
CA ILE A 161 1.00 -18.93 11.75
C ILE A 161 2.37 -19.28 12.34
N TYR A 162 2.76 -18.56 13.39
CA TYR A 162 3.97 -18.80 14.17
C TYR A 162 3.63 -19.10 15.63
N TYR A 163 4.37 -20.02 16.23
CA TYR A 163 4.32 -20.33 17.66
C TYR A 163 5.52 -19.73 18.39
N LYS A 164 5.26 -18.97 19.47
CA LYS A 164 6.25 -18.34 20.34
C LYS A 164 6.72 -19.32 21.41
N MET A 165 7.69 -20.16 21.05
CA MET A 165 8.30 -21.13 21.96
C MET A 165 9.23 -20.42 22.94
N THR A 166 9.19 -20.82 24.21
CA THR A 166 10.14 -20.34 25.22
C THR A 166 11.38 -21.21 25.16
N GLU A 167 12.56 -20.61 24.95
CA GLU A 167 13.83 -21.33 25.06
C GLU A 167 14.26 -21.40 26.52
N ILE A 168 14.72 -22.58 26.95
CA ILE A 168 15.37 -22.74 28.25
C ILE A 168 16.85 -22.45 28.02
N SER A 169 17.38 -21.41 28.66
CA SER A 169 18.81 -21.11 28.62
C SER A 169 19.58 -22.20 29.38
N SER A 170 20.48 -22.90 28.70
CA SER A 170 21.35 -23.94 29.28
C SER A 170 22.48 -23.37 30.15
N THR A 171 22.75 -22.07 30.07
CA THR A 171 23.80 -21.39 30.83
C THR A 171 23.19 -20.49 31.90
N GLY A 172 23.49 -20.80 33.17
CA GLY A 172 22.86 -20.29 34.38
C GLY A 172 23.10 -18.81 34.74
N GLN A 173 23.14 -17.89 33.77
CA GLN A 173 23.41 -16.47 34.03
C GLN A 173 22.48 -15.46 33.33
N SER A 174 21.46 -15.89 32.57
CA SER A 174 20.52 -14.94 31.95
C SER A 174 19.11 -15.08 32.52
N THR A 175 18.67 -14.06 33.27
CA THR A 175 17.32 -13.94 33.84
C THR A 175 16.24 -13.58 32.81
N ARG A 176 16.63 -13.28 31.55
CA ARG A 176 15.69 -12.90 30.49
C ARG A 176 15.26 -14.12 29.68
N LYS A 177 13.96 -14.43 29.70
CA LYS A 177 13.33 -15.47 28.87
C LYS A 177 13.56 -15.16 27.39
N LYS A 178 14.31 -16.02 26.69
CA LYS A 178 14.45 -15.95 25.23
C LYS A 178 13.26 -16.66 24.58
N PHE A 179 12.73 -16.08 23.50
CA PHE A 179 11.64 -16.66 22.73
C PHE A 179 12.08 -16.90 21.29
N LYS A 180 11.70 -18.05 20.75
CA LYS A 180 11.89 -18.41 19.35
C LYS A 180 10.55 -18.53 18.66
N MET A 181 10.44 -17.89 17.50
CA MET A 181 9.24 -17.99 16.66
C MET A 181 9.39 -19.17 15.72
N ILE A 182 8.53 -20.18 15.88
CA ILE A 182 8.54 -21.40 15.05
C ILE A 182 7.41 -21.31 14.05
N LYS A 183 7.75 -21.36 12.76
CA LYS A 183 6.77 -21.40 11.66
C LYS A 183 5.99 -22.71 11.71
N LEU A 184 4.67 -22.60 11.73
CA LEU A 184 3.76 -23.75 11.62
C LEU A 184 3.33 -23.94 10.16
N SER A 185 3.04 -25.19 9.79
CA SER A 185 2.48 -25.54 8.48
C SER A 185 0.97 -25.30 8.41
N SER A 186 0.30 -25.23 9.57
CA SER A 186 -1.14 -25.08 9.69
C SER A 186 -1.63 -23.69 9.29
N LYS A 187 -2.80 -23.65 8.64
CA LYS A 187 -3.48 -22.42 8.18
C LYS A 187 -4.65 -21.97 9.07
N SER A 188 -5.08 -22.80 10.02
CA SER A 188 -6.16 -22.47 10.97
C SER A 188 -5.69 -22.64 12.41
N LEU A 189 -6.35 -21.94 13.34
CA LEU A 189 -6.00 -21.93 14.76
C LEU A 189 -6.03 -23.34 15.38
N GLU A 190 -7.11 -24.09 15.14
CA GLU A 190 -7.28 -25.45 15.69
C GLU A 190 -6.22 -26.43 15.16
N LYS A 191 -5.88 -26.34 13.87
CA LYS A 191 -4.83 -27.18 13.27
C LYS A 191 -3.46 -26.79 13.81
N ALA A 192 -3.22 -25.49 14.00
CA ALA A 192 -1.99 -24.98 14.60
C ALA A 192 -1.81 -25.47 16.04
N GLN A 193 -2.87 -25.50 16.85
CA GLN A 193 -2.82 -26.06 18.21
C GLN A 193 -2.46 -27.54 18.21
N ARG A 194 -3.14 -28.35 17.39
CA ARG A 194 -2.81 -29.78 17.23
C ARG A 194 -1.40 -30.00 16.71
N GLU A 195 -0.92 -29.16 15.80
CA GLU A 195 0.44 -29.22 15.27
C GLU A 195 1.48 -28.90 16.35
N VAL A 196 1.22 -27.90 17.20
CA VAL A 196 2.08 -27.55 18.35
C VAL A 196 2.22 -28.71 19.31
N GLU A 197 1.12 -29.39 19.63
CA GLU A 197 1.10 -30.59 20.49
C GLU A 197 1.84 -31.76 19.84
N ARG A 198 1.53 -32.04 18.56
CA ARG A 198 2.16 -33.12 17.79
C ARG A 198 3.68 -32.94 17.67
N ARG A 199 4.15 -31.71 17.44
CA ARG A 199 5.57 -31.36 17.39
C ARG A 199 6.21 -31.23 18.78
N GLY A 200 5.42 -31.30 19.85
CA GLY A 200 5.89 -31.20 21.24
C GLY A 200 6.49 -29.84 21.59
N LEU A 201 6.10 -28.77 20.91
CA LEU A 201 6.69 -27.43 21.10
C LEU A 201 6.32 -26.82 22.46
N ASN A 202 5.22 -27.28 23.06
CA ASN A 202 4.70 -26.86 24.37
C ASN A 202 5.27 -27.66 25.56
N LYS A 203 6.08 -28.71 25.33
CA LYS A 203 6.57 -29.61 26.38
C LYS A 203 7.38 -28.90 27.46
N PHE A 204 8.13 -27.87 27.09
CA PHE A 204 8.99 -27.13 27.99
C PHE A 204 8.28 -26.01 28.77
N GLU A 205 7.04 -25.67 28.41
CA GLU A 205 6.31 -24.61 29.08
C GLU A 205 5.87 -25.02 30.50
N LYS A 206 5.54 -26.30 30.70
CA LYS A 206 5.12 -26.86 32.00
C LYS A 206 6.21 -26.78 33.07
N PHE A 207 7.49 -26.71 32.68
CA PHE A 207 8.61 -26.60 33.61
C PHE A 207 8.81 -25.17 34.12
N SER A 208 8.38 -24.16 33.37
CA SER A 208 8.56 -22.75 33.73
C SER A 208 7.63 -22.27 34.87
N ASN A 209 6.53 -22.98 35.13
CA ASN A 209 5.56 -22.64 36.19
C ASN A 209 5.86 -23.29 37.55
N ARG A 210 6.92 -24.13 37.67
CA ARG A 210 7.26 -24.82 38.93
C ARG A 210 8.30 -24.11 39.79
N ALA A 211 8.89 -23.01 39.33
CA ALA A 211 9.83 -22.24 40.13
C ALA A 211 9.09 -21.18 40.96
N THR A 212 9.33 -21.24 42.27
CA THR A 212 8.90 -20.37 43.39
C THR A 212 7.56 -20.67 44.06
N LYS A 213 7.47 -21.80 44.78
CA LYS A 213 6.88 -21.75 46.13
C LYS A 213 7.86 -21.00 47.02
N SER A 214 7.71 -19.69 47.14
CA SER A 214 8.53 -18.87 48.05
C SER A 214 8.36 -19.40 49.48
N ARG A 215 9.46 -19.82 50.11
CA ARG A 215 9.50 -20.03 51.56
C ARG A 215 9.04 -18.73 52.23
N SER A 216 7.98 -18.81 53.01
CA SER A 216 7.52 -17.72 53.87
C SER A 216 8.63 -17.37 54.87
N ASN A 217 9.19 -16.17 54.76
CA ASN A 217 10.10 -15.65 55.77
C ASN A 217 9.28 -15.34 57.04
N LYS A 218 9.47 -16.13 58.10
CA LYS A 218 9.04 -15.75 59.46
C LYS A 218 9.81 -14.51 59.87
N ALA A 219 9.12 -13.37 59.94
CA ALA A 219 9.68 -12.12 60.47
C ALA A 219 10.02 -12.29 61.96
N LYS A 220 11.28 -12.02 62.32
CA LYS A 220 11.69 -11.85 63.73
C LYS A 220 11.21 -10.48 64.21
N VAL A 221 10.34 -10.48 65.21
CA VAL A 221 9.91 -9.28 65.95
C VAL A 221 11.09 -8.77 66.78
N LYS A 222 11.54 -7.54 66.52
CA LYS A 222 12.43 -6.81 67.45
C LYS A 222 11.57 -6.15 68.53
N LYS A 223 11.79 -6.52 69.80
CA LYS A 223 11.32 -5.74 70.95
C LYS A 223 12.19 -4.49 71.09
N ALA A 224 11.57 -3.33 71.23
CA ALA A 224 12.23 -2.12 71.69
C ALA A 224 12.25 -2.13 73.23
N ALA A 225 13.38 -1.71 73.79
CA ALA A 225 13.56 -1.31 75.19
C ALA A 225 13.91 0.17 75.20
#